data_AF-A0A3D5EXA5-F1
#
_entry.id   AF-A0A3D5EXA5-F1
#
_cell.length_a   1.000
_cell.length_b   1.000
_cell.length_c   1.000
_cell.angle_alpha   90.00
_cell.angle_beta   90.00
_cell.angle_gamma   90.00
#
_symmetry.space_group_name_H-M   'P 1'
#
loop_
_entity.id
_entity.type
_entity.pdbx_description
1 polymer ?
#
loop_
_entity_poly.entity_id
_entity_poly.type
_entity_poly.pdbx_seq_one_letter_code
_entity_poly.pdbx_strand_id
1 'polypeptide(L)'
;MGDSMYPSFVKPAIKIRLAQALLLASLAPPSVAAQFLEGHPDDGLAATVSRTEPSLIRVDGRRIRRIHGVEGEFAVSVDRETGTAYLKPTTNQPQFSVFVADDAGRHWKLLLQVADIPAETLVLRERGRPAAAGRALVAD
;
A
#
# COMPACT_ATOMS: atom_id res chain seq x y z
N MET A 1 43.99 45.50 34.61
CA MET A 1 43.46 45.93 33.31
C MET A 1 43.45 44.73 32.38
N GLY A 2 42.29 44.33 31.88
CA GLY A 2 42.14 43.31 30.84
C GLY A 2 40.83 43.57 30.14
N ASP A 3 40.91 44.12 28.92
CA ASP A 3 39.76 44.53 28.12
C ASP A 3 38.93 43.31 27.69
N SER A 4 37.63 43.37 27.99
CA SER A 4 36.62 42.43 27.52
C SER A 4 36.11 42.89 26.15
N MET A 5 36.41 42.14 25.10
CA MET A 5 35.92 42.38 23.74
C MET A 5 34.73 41.44 23.46
N TYR A 6 33.54 42.01 23.35
CA TYR A 6 32.29 41.30 23.00
C TYR A 6 32.24 40.95 21.50
N PRO A 7 31.68 39.80 21.09
CA PRO A 7 31.42 39.51 19.68
C PRO A 7 30.11 40.16 19.21
N SER A 8 30.12 40.71 17.99
CA SER A 8 28.95 41.27 17.31
C SER A 8 28.05 40.16 16.74
N PHE A 9 26.78 40.17 17.15
CA PHE A 9 25.77 39.22 16.70
C PHE A 9 25.07 39.76 15.44
N VAL A 10 25.23 39.10 14.29
CA VAL A 10 24.45 39.40 13.08
C VAL A 10 23.54 38.23 12.77
N LYS A 11 22.22 38.44 12.79
CA LYS A 11 21.18 37.61 12.15
C LYS A 11 19.87 38.42 12.11
N PRO A 12 19.01 38.29 11.07
CA PRO A 12 18.49 36.98 10.68
C PRO A 12 18.17 36.80 9.17
N ALA A 13 18.76 35.77 8.54
CA ALA A 13 18.29 35.20 7.26
C ALA A 13 17.35 33.98 7.47
N ILE A 14 16.71 33.89 8.63
CA ILE A 14 15.93 32.71 9.08
C ILE A 14 14.50 32.71 8.51
N LYS A 15 13.91 33.89 8.27
CA LYS A 15 12.50 34.02 7.88
C LYS A 15 12.20 33.53 6.45
N ILE A 16 13.15 33.69 5.52
CA ILE A 16 12.96 33.34 4.10
C ILE A 16 12.96 31.81 3.91
N ARG A 17 13.73 31.06 4.71
CA ARG A 17 13.83 29.60 4.57
C ARG A 17 12.57 28.86 5.03
N LEU A 18 11.83 29.41 5.98
CA LEU A 18 10.61 28.78 6.49
C LEU A 18 9.45 28.84 5.48
N ALA A 19 9.32 29.96 4.75
CA ALA A 19 8.32 30.11 3.70
C ALA A 19 8.57 29.16 2.52
N GLN A 20 9.83 28.93 2.16
CA GLN A 20 10.21 27.97 1.12
C GLN A 20 9.93 26.52 1.54
N ALA A 21 10.15 26.16 2.81
CA ALA A 21 9.83 24.82 3.31
C ALA A 21 8.32 24.54 3.33
N LEU A 22 7.48 25.53 3.69
CA LEU A 22 6.02 25.38 3.66
C LEU A 22 5.47 25.22 2.24
N LEU A 23 6.00 25.97 1.27
CA LEU A 23 5.55 25.91 -0.13
C LEU A 23 5.89 24.57 -0.79
N LEU A 24 7.01 23.94 -0.42
CA LEU A 24 7.36 22.60 -0.91
C LEU A 24 6.47 21.50 -0.31
N ALA A 25 5.99 21.66 0.93
CA ALA A 25 5.12 20.69 1.57
C ALA A 25 3.70 20.65 0.96
N SER A 26 3.20 21.76 0.40
CA SER A 26 1.88 21.83 -0.23
C SER A 26 1.78 21.14 -1.59
N LEU A 27 2.91 20.70 -2.16
CA LEU A 27 3.00 20.01 -3.45
C LEU A 27 3.05 18.48 -3.30
N ALA A 28 2.87 17.93 -2.08
CA ALA A 28 2.87 16.49 -1.88
C ALA A 28 1.70 15.85 -2.67
N PRO A 29 1.97 14.83 -3.51
CA PRO A 29 0.91 14.14 -4.23
C PRO A 29 -0.04 13.45 -3.23
N PRO A 30 -1.34 13.30 -3.57
CA PRO A 30 -2.25 12.51 -2.75
C PRO A 30 -1.67 11.11 -2.58
N SER A 31 -1.36 10.72 -1.34
CA SER A 31 -0.87 9.38 -1.04
C SER A 31 -2.00 8.38 -1.21
N VAL A 32 -2.04 7.68 -2.34
CA VAL A 32 -2.84 6.46 -2.47
C VAL A 32 -2.19 5.42 -1.55
N ALA A 33 -2.89 5.03 -0.48
CA ALA A 33 -2.38 4.04 0.46
C ALA A 33 -2.43 2.65 -0.20
N ALA A 34 -1.29 2.24 -0.75
CA ALA A 34 -1.10 0.94 -1.36
C ALA A 34 0.02 0.18 -0.65
N GLN A 35 -0.29 -1.04 -0.23
CA GLN A 35 0.67 -2.00 0.31
C GLN A 35 1.16 -2.89 -0.83
N PHE A 36 2.43 -2.72 -1.21
CA PHE A 36 3.06 -3.58 -2.21
C PHE A 36 3.67 -4.80 -1.53
N LEU A 37 3.13 -5.98 -1.82
CA LEU A 37 3.58 -7.25 -1.27
C LEU A 37 4.36 -7.99 -2.33
N GLU A 38 5.69 -8.07 -2.17
CA GLU A 38 6.58 -8.66 -3.15
C GLU A 38 7.14 -10.01 -2.69
N GLY A 39 6.87 -11.06 -3.46
CA GLY A 39 7.34 -12.40 -3.13
C GLY A 39 7.01 -13.44 -4.19
N HIS A 40 7.15 -14.70 -3.81
CA HIS A 40 6.73 -15.87 -4.57
C HIS A 40 5.35 -16.35 -4.08
N PRO A 41 4.53 -17.02 -4.90
CA PRO A 41 3.30 -17.68 -4.44
C PRO A 41 3.49 -18.63 -3.25
N ASP A 42 4.67 -19.25 -3.13
CA ASP A 42 5.03 -20.12 -1.99
C ASP A 42 5.41 -19.33 -0.72
N ASP A 43 5.60 -18.01 -0.83
CA ASP A 43 5.87 -17.14 0.32
C ASP A 43 4.57 -16.87 1.09
N GLY A 44 4.67 -16.79 2.42
CA GLY A 44 3.64 -16.18 3.24
C GLY A 44 3.83 -14.67 3.28
N LEU A 45 3.00 -13.92 2.57
CA LEU A 45 3.04 -12.46 2.56
C LEU A 45 2.14 -11.88 3.65
N ALA A 46 2.61 -10.88 4.38
CA ALA A 46 1.83 -10.22 5.43
C ALA A 46 1.32 -8.86 4.95
N ALA A 47 0.08 -8.52 5.33
CA ALA A 47 -0.53 -7.23 5.03
C ALA A 47 -1.53 -6.83 6.11
N THR A 48 -1.91 -5.56 6.13
CA THR A 48 -2.95 -5.04 7.01
C THR A 48 -4.20 -4.71 6.20
N VAL A 49 -5.37 -5.04 6.74
CA VAL A 49 -6.68 -4.70 6.16
C VAL A 49 -7.53 -3.93 7.16
N SER A 50 -8.41 -3.09 6.64
CA SER A 50 -9.37 -2.36 7.45
C SER A 50 -10.36 -3.32 8.11
N ARG A 51 -10.66 -3.09 9.40
CA ARG A 51 -11.72 -3.80 10.12
C ARG A 51 -13.11 -3.47 9.59
N THR A 52 -13.33 -2.21 9.20
CA THR A 52 -14.67 -1.66 8.94
C THR A 52 -14.99 -1.55 7.45
N GLU A 53 -13.96 -1.37 6.61
CA GLU A 53 -14.08 -1.08 5.19
C GLU A 53 -13.50 -2.21 4.31
N PRO A 54 -14.09 -2.49 3.13
CA PRO A 54 -13.49 -3.44 2.19
C PRO A 54 -12.16 -2.93 1.65
N SER A 55 -11.09 -3.72 1.79
CA SER A 55 -9.79 -3.45 1.17
C SER A 55 -9.72 -4.05 -0.24
N LEU A 56 -9.08 -3.35 -1.18
CA LEU A 56 -8.93 -3.82 -2.56
C LEU A 56 -7.68 -4.70 -2.67
N ILE A 57 -7.79 -5.83 -3.37
CA ILE A 57 -6.68 -6.74 -3.66
C ILE A 57 -6.49 -6.82 -5.17
N ARG A 58 -5.23 -6.70 -5.61
CA ARG A 58 -4.81 -6.81 -7.01
C ARG A 58 -3.57 -7.67 -7.11
N VAL A 59 -3.43 -8.41 -8.22
CA VAL A 59 -2.19 -9.08 -8.60
C VAL A 59 -1.62 -8.35 -9.80
N ASP A 60 -0.36 -7.91 -9.71
CA ASP A 60 0.25 -7.12 -10.77
C ASP A 60 0.30 -7.92 -12.09
N GLY A 61 -0.20 -7.29 -13.15
CA GLY A 61 -0.33 -7.87 -14.49
C GLY A 61 -1.25 -9.10 -14.61
N ARG A 62 -2.05 -9.45 -13.59
CA ARG A 62 -2.92 -10.66 -13.60
C ARG A 62 -4.32 -10.39 -13.09
N ARG A 63 -5.22 -11.35 -13.34
CA ARG A 63 -6.61 -11.31 -12.87
C ARG A 63 -6.82 -12.29 -11.72
N ILE A 64 -7.39 -11.81 -10.62
CA ILE A 64 -7.85 -12.67 -9.52
C ILE A 64 -9.06 -13.48 -10.01
N ARG A 65 -9.01 -14.79 -9.80
CA ARG A 65 -10.10 -15.71 -10.13
C ARG A 65 -10.91 -16.10 -8.91
N ARG A 66 -10.23 -16.27 -7.78
CA ARG A 66 -10.86 -16.70 -6.54
C ARG A 66 -10.00 -16.32 -5.33
N ILE A 67 -10.65 -16.10 -4.20
CA ILE A 67 -10.00 -16.02 -2.90
C ILE A 67 -10.63 -17.08 -2.00
N HIS A 68 -9.79 -17.80 -1.26
CA HIS A 68 -10.20 -18.81 -0.29
C HIS A 68 -9.66 -18.48 1.10
N GLY A 69 -10.32 -18.99 2.13
CA GLY A 69 -9.89 -18.94 3.51
C GLY A 69 -10.92 -19.63 4.39
N VAL A 70 -10.89 -19.40 5.69
CA VAL A 70 -11.86 -19.98 6.62
C VAL A 70 -13.24 -19.35 6.38
N GLU A 71 -14.26 -20.20 6.33
CA GLU A 71 -15.64 -19.75 6.13
C GLU A 71 -16.10 -18.82 7.26
N GLY A 72 -16.74 -17.71 6.89
CA GLY A 72 -17.26 -16.72 7.85
C GLY A 72 -16.21 -15.74 8.39
N GLU A 73 -14.92 -15.87 8.07
CA GLU A 73 -13.90 -14.92 8.54
C GLU A 73 -13.84 -13.62 7.73
N PHE A 74 -14.30 -13.66 6.48
CA PHE A 74 -14.37 -12.51 5.59
C PHE A 74 -15.47 -12.66 4.54
N ALA A 75 -15.92 -11.52 4.02
CA ALA A 75 -16.69 -11.44 2.79
C ALA A 75 -15.75 -11.05 1.63
N VAL A 76 -15.95 -11.66 0.46
CA VAL A 76 -15.18 -11.34 -0.75
C VAL A 76 -16.10 -11.08 -1.94
N SER A 77 -15.77 -10.06 -2.73
CA SER A 77 -16.38 -9.79 -4.03
C SER A 77 -15.27 -9.70 -5.08
N VAL A 78 -15.28 -10.62 -6.05
CA VAL A 78 -14.34 -10.59 -7.18
C VAL A 78 -14.99 -9.86 -8.33
N ASP A 79 -14.41 -8.73 -8.73
CA ASP A 79 -14.78 -8.03 -9.96
C ASP A 79 -14.13 -8.77 -11.15
N ARG A 80 -14.97 -9.47 -11.90
CA ARG A 80 -14.52 -10.28 -13.05
C ARG A 80 -14.12 -9.43 -14.25
N GLU A 81 -14.64 -8.21 -14.37
CA GLU A 81 -14.32 -7.30 -15.46
C GLU A 81 -12.91 -6.74 -15.30
N THR A 82 -12.57 -6.29 -14.09
CA THR A 82 -11.24 -5.73 -13.79
C THR A 82 -10.22 -6.79 -13.34
N GLY A 83 -10.68 -7.96 -12.87
CA GLY A 83 -9.82 -8.99 -12.28
C GLY A 83 -9.29 -8.63 -10.90
N THR A 84 -9.98 -7.75 -10.18
CA THR A 84 -9.63 -7.34 -8.81
C THR A 84 -10.60 -7.96 -7.81
N ALA A 85 -10.30 -7.86 -6.51
CA ALA A 85 -11.20 -8.35 -5.48
C ALA A 85 -11.29 -7.38 -4.30
N TYR A 86 -12.49 -7.19 -3.76
CA TYR A 86 -12.71 -6.51 -2.49
C TYR A 86 -12.84 -7.55 -1.40
N LEU A 87 -12.12 -7.36 -0.30
CA LEU A 87 -12.15 -8.23 0.86
C LEU A 87 -12.48 -7.39 2.10
N LYS A 88 -13.50 -7.81 2.84
CA LYS A 88 -13.90 -7.20 4.11
C LYS A 88 -13.86 -8.26 5.21
N PRO A 89 -13.07 -8.07 6.28
CA PRO A 89 -13.14 -8.92 7.46
C PRO A 89 -14.55 -8.96 8.05
N THR A 90 -15.00 -10.15 8.44
CA THR A 90 -16.23 -10.38 9.23
C THR A 90 -15.92 -11.03 10.58
N THR A 91 -14.67 -11.46 10.76
CA THR A 91 -14.14 -12.01 12.00
C THR A 91 -13.75 -10.92 13.01
N ASN A 92 -13.79 -11.27 14.29
CA ASN A 92 -13.18 -10.49 15.38
C ASN A 92 -11.72 -10.89 15.67
N GLN A 93 -11.20 -11.90 14.97
CA GLN A 93 -9.80 -12.30 15.12
C GLN A 93 -8.86 -11.16 14.70
N PRO A 94 -7.72 -10.99 15.38
CA PRO A 94 -6.76 -9.93 15.04
C PRO A 94 -6.04 -10.19 13.70
N GLN A 95 -6.05 -11.43 13.22
CA GLN A 95 -5.48 -11.82 11.93
C GLN A 95 -6.16 -13.08 11.38
N PHE A 96 -6.09 -13.27 10.06
CA PHE A 96 -6.50 -14.51 9.39
C PHE A 96 -5.72 -14.72 8.09
N SER A 97 -5.76 -15.94 7.56
CA SER A 97 -5.07 -16.28 6.31
C SER A 97 -6.04 -16.41 5.14
N VAL A 98 -5.63 -15.91 3.97
CA VAL A 98 -6.34 -16.14 2.71
C VAL A 98 -5.40 -16.61 1.61
N PHE A 99 -5.95 -17.34 0.65
CA PHE A 99 -5.26 -17.80 -0.55
C PHE A 99 -5.88 -17.12 -1.77
N VAL A 100 -5.08 -16.37 -2.52
CA VAL A 100 -5.52 -15.66 -3.73
C VAL A 100 -5.08 -16.45 -4.95
N ALA A 101 -6.03 -16.97 -5.72
CA ALA A 101 -5.77 -17.68 -6.97
C ALA A 101 -5.88 -16.72 -8.16
N ASP A 102 -4.82 -16.61 -8.96
CA ASP A 102 -4.82 -15.81 -10.19
C ASP A 102 -5.12 -16.62 -11.46
N ASP A 103 -5.17 -15.94 -12.59
CA ASP A 103 -5.48 -16.53 -13.89
C ASP A 103 -4.34 -17.32 -14.54
N ALA A 104 -3.14 -17.31 -13.94
CA ALA A 104 -2.02 -18.17 -14.31
C ALA A 104 -1.96 -19.45 -13.46
N GLY A 105 -2.94 -19.65 -12.56
CA GLY A 105 -2.97 -20.80 -11.65
C GLY A 105 -2.03 -20.65 -10.45
N ARG A 106 -1.52 -19.44 -10.16
CA ARG A 106 -0.69 -19.19 -8.97
C ARG A 106 -1.58 -18.95 -7.76
N HIS A 107 -1.13 -19.43 -6.60
CA HIS A 107 -1.83 -19.31 -5.33
C HIS A 107 -0.97 -18.53 -4.34
N TRP A 108 -1.35 -17.28 -4.05
CA TRP A 108 -0.64 -16.44 -3.10
C TRP A 108 -1.18 -16.65 -1.69
N LYS A 109 -0.32 -16.93 -0.72
CA LYS A 109 -0.71 -16.98 0.69
C LYS A 109 -0.54 -15.61 1.34
N LEU A 110 -1.65 -15.05 1.85
CA LEU A 110 -1.65 -13.81 2.60
C LEU A 110 -2.00 -14.07 4.07
N LEU A 111 -1.22 -13.50 4.99
CA LEU A 111 -1.58 -13.32 6.39
C LEU A 111 -2.07 -11.87 6.57
N LEU A 112 -3.36 -11.70 6.81
CA LEU A 112 -4.00 -10.41 6.94
C LEU A 112 -4.14 -10.04 8.41
N GLN A 113 -3.54 -8.93 8.82
CA GLN A 113 -3.76 -8.29 10.11
C GLN A 113 -4.97 -7.35 10.02
N VAL A 114 -5.88 -7.43 10.98
CA VAL A 114 -7.10 -6.61 11.00
C VAL A 114 -6.89 -5.41 11.93
N ALA A 115 -6.95 -4.20 11.37
CA ALA A 115 -6.71 -2.97 12.11
C ALA A 115 -7.80 -1.92 11.87
N ASP A 116 -7.94 -0.99 12.81
CA ASP A 116 -8.84 0.16 12.71
C ASP A 116 -8.18 1.28 11.89
N ILE A 117 -8.02 0.99 10.60
CA ILE A 117 -7.42 1.87 9.58
C ILE A 117 -8.41 2.08 8.43
N PRO A 118 -8.26 3.16 7.63
CA PRO A 118 -8.95 3.29 6.34
C PRO A 118 -8.62 2.11 5.41
N ALA A 119 -9.52 1.79 4.47
CA ALA A 119 -9.22 0.77 3.47
C ALA A 119 -8.01 1.15 2.61
N GLU A 120 -7.11 0.18 2.43
CA GLU A 120 -5.95 0.30 1.55
C GLU A 120 -6.05 -0.67 0.36
N THR A 121 -5.19 -0.46 -0.63
CA THR A 121 -5.03 -1.40 -1.75
C THR A 121 -3.83 -2.31 -1.53
N LEU A 122 -4.03 -3.62 -1.57
CA LEU A 122 -3.00 -4.65 -1.51
C LEU A 122 -2.61 -5.03 -2.94
N VAL A 123 -1.34 -4.83 -3.30
CA VAL A 123 -0.81 -5.13 -4.63
C VAL A 123 0.21 -6.25 -4.52
N LEU A 124 -0.17 -7.44 -4.98
CA LEU A 124 0.71 -8.62 -5.02
C LEU A 124 1.63 -8.55 -6.23
N ARG A 125 2.93 -8.65 -6.02
CA ARG A 125 3.96 -8.62 -7.07
C ARG A 125 4.88 -9.82 -6.95
N GLU A 126 5.22 -10.37 -8.10
CA GLU A 126 6.21 -11.44 -8.21
C GLU A 126 7.61 -10.85 -8.07
N ARG A 127 8.38 -11.36 -7.10
CA ARG A 127 9.75 -10.91 -6.86
C ARG A 127 10.58 -11.06 -8.14
N GLY A 128 11.28 -10.00 -8.52
CA GLY A 128 12.15 -9.99 -9.70
C GLY A 128 11.42 -9.79 -11.02
N ARG A 129 10.09 -9.60 -11.02
CA ARG A 129 9.36 -9.11 -12.19
C ARG A 129 9.32 -7.58 -12.13
N PRO A 130 9.80 -6.86 -13.16
CA PRO A 130 9.58 -5.42 -13.23
C PRO A 130 8.07 -5.16 -13.17
N ALA A 131 7.67 -4.21 -12.33
CA ALA A 131 6.28 -3.74 -12.30
C ALA A 131 5.85 -3.47 -13.75
N ALA A 132 4.70 -3.99 -14.16
CA ALA A 132 4.24 -3.80 -15.53
C ALA A 132 3.94 -2.30 -15.75
N ALA A 133 4.97 -1.54 -16.14
CA ALA A 133 4.84 -0.15 -16.52
C ALA A 133 3.79 -0.08 -17.63
N GLY A 134 2.80 0.79 -17.45
CA GLY A 134 1.60 0.87 -18.27
C GLY A 134 1.93 0.78 -19.76
N ARG A 135 1.51 -0.31 -20.41
CA ARG A 135 1.49 -0.45 -21.87
C ARG A 135 0.38 0.41 -22.46
N ALA A 136 0.48 1.72 -22.25
CA ALA A 136 -0.41 2.72 -22.81
C ALA A 136 0.41 3.97 -23.12
N LEU A 137 1.37 3.87 -24.04
CA LEU A 137 1.83 5.04 -24.81
C LEU A 137 2.71 4.68 -26.03
N VAL A 138 2.32 3.72 -26.88
CA VAL A 138 2.77 3.72 -28.29
C VAL A 138 1.69 3.04 -29.13
N ALA A 139 0.72 3.82 -29.59
CA ALA A 139 -0.09 3.54 -30.77
C ALA A 139 -0.72 4.87 -31.20
N ASP A 140 0.04 5.64 -31.98
CA ASP A 140 -0.45 6.47 -33.07
C ASP A 140 0.58 6.40 -34.20
#